data_AF-A0ABD3BH20-F1
#
_entry.id   AF-A0ABD3BH20-F1
#
_cell.length_a   1.000
_cell.length_b   1.000
_cell.length_c   1.000
_cell.angle_alpha   90.00
_cell.angle_beta   90.00
_cell.angle_gamma   90.00
#
_symmetry.space_group_name_H-M   'P 1'
#
loop_
_entity.id
_entity.type
_entity.pdbx_description
1 polymer ?
#
loop_
_entity_poly.entity_id
_entity_poly.type
_entity_poly.pdbx_seq_one_letter_code
_entity_poly.pdbx_strand_id
1 'polypeptide(L)'
;MDSKSSREEASEWSKRNCFCGLRAPMWTSWTDDNPSRRFIGCPNYKDSSSNCKFFCWVDPELGEGAKRAVLANRLRSDIAQLKEEKKRLVNEAQISAIELKKKSEKIGKMKLRIEALKCDKFHLQLDVSKAAHKQKLLTIIAVVLCAIIVAMFFGVFKSFSNPVVMKLL
;
A
#
# COMPACT_ATOMS: atom_id res chain seq x y z
N MET A 1 38.08 -26.74 41.91
CA MET A 1 36.74 -26.36 42.36
C MET A 1 35.79 -26.66 41.22
N ASP A 2 34.92 -27.64 41.44
CA ASP A 2 34.74 -28.75 40.52
C ASP A 2 33.48 -28.65 39.65
N SER A 3 33.64 -28.76 38.32
CA SER A 3 32.56 -28.83 37.32
C SER A 3 31.66 -30.07 37.41
N LYS A 4 31.85 -30.92 38.42
CA LYS A 4 30.95 -32.04 38.77
C LYS A 4 29.78 -31.60 39.65
N SER A 5 29.97 -30.65 40.57
CA SER A 5 28.93 -30.17 41.51
C SER A 5 27.75 -29.49 40.80
N SER A 6 28.04 -28.66 39.79
CA SER A 6 27.03 -27.82 39.15
C SER A 6 26.02 -28.58 38.28
N ARG A 7 26.40 -29.75 37.74
CA ARG A 7 25.48 -30.63 36.99
C ARG A 7 24.59 -31.46 37.93
N GLU A 8 25.10 -31.85 39.08
CA GLU A 8 24.34 -32.58 40.10
C GLU A 8 23.33 -31.66 40.81
N GLU A 9 23.73 -30.43 41.14
CA GLU A 9 22.83 -29.40 41.69
C GLU A 9 21.72 -29.02 40.69
N ALA A 10 22.05 -28.81 39.42
CA ALA A 10 21.04 -28.53 38.39
C ALA A 10 20.04 -29.71 38.21
N SER A 11 20.53 -30.94 38.35
CA SER A 11 19.71 -32.16 38.35
C SER A 11 18.79 -32.24 39.56
N GLU A 12 19.26 -31.85 40.75
CA GLU A 12 18.45 -31.83 41.98
C GLU A 12 17.32 -30.79 41.90
N TRP A 13 17.66 -29.60 41.43
CA TRP A 13 16.72 -28.50 41.20
C TRP A 13 15.59 -28.88 40.24
N SER A 14 15.92 -29.62 39.17
CA SER A 14 14.95 -30.08 38.17
C SER A 14 13.90 -31.08 38.69
N LYS A 15 14.06 -31.60 39.91
CA LYS A 15 13.15 -32.58 40.53
C LYS A 15 12.15 -31.95 41.49
N ARG A 16 12.25 -30.65 41.79
CA ARG A 16 11.36 -29.99 42.75
C ARG A 16 9.97 -29.77 42.16
N ASN A 17 8.96 -30.12 42.95
CA ASN A 17 7.56 -29.78 42.64
C ASN A 17 7.18 -28.47 43.37
N CYS A 18 6.34 -27.67 42.73
CA CYS A 18 5.70 -26.53 43.37
C CYS A 18 4.56 -26.99 44.30
N PHE A 19 3.94 -26.06 45.03
CA PHE A 19 2.82 -26.38 45.93
C PHE A 19 1.54 -26.84 45.22
N CYS A 20 1.47 -26.76 43.88
CA CYS A 20 0.41 -27.38 43.09
C CYS A 20 0.64 -28.88 42.82
N GLY A 21 1.80 -29.42 43.23
CA GLY A 21 2.24 -30.77 42.86
C GLY A 21 2.86 -30.89 41.46
N LEU A 22 2.95 -29.78 40.71
CA LEU A 22 3.55 -29.74 39.37
C LEU A 22 5.07 -29.58 39.46
N ARG A 23 5.82 -30.16 38.52
CA ARG A 23 7.27 -29.93 38.39
C ARG A 23 7.53 -28.43 38.20
N ALA A 24 8.42 -27.88 39.02
CA ALA A 24 8.79 -26.48 38.97
C ALA A 24 9.94 -26.26 37.96
N PRO A 25 9.72 -25.56 36.83
CA PRO A 25 10.77 -25.29 35.86
C PRO A 25 11.77 -24.24 36.35
N MET A 26 12.98 -24.30 35.79
CA MET A 26 14.01 -23.29 35.97
C MET A 26 13.81 -22.15 34.96
N TRP A 27 13.90 -20.92 35.45
CA TRP A 27 13.74 -19.67 34.70
C TRP A 27 14.96 -18.79 34.92
N THR A 28 15.18 -17.85 33.99
CA THR A 28 16.16 -16.77 34.16
C THR A 28 15.43 -15.48 34.44
N SER A 29 15.83 -14.77 35.49
CA SER A 29 15.37 -13.43 35.78
C SER A 29 16.00 -12.43 34.80
N TRP A 30 15.15 -11.58 34.22
CA TRP A 30 15.56 -10.54 33.27
C TRP A 30 15.45 -9.13 33.86
N THR A 31 15.05 -9.00 35.13
CA THR A 31 14.95 -7.72 35.85
C THR A 31 16.32 -7.12 36.11
N ASP A 32 16.39 -5.81 36.28
CA ASP A 32 17.64 -5.09 36.57
C ASP A 32 18.21 -5.40 37.96
N ASP A 33 17.34 -5.73 38.93
CA ASP A 33 17.77 -6.09 40.29
C ASP A 33 18.45 -7.47 40.37
N ASN A 34 17.98 -8.41 39.54
CA ASN A 34 18.47 -9.79 39.48
C ASN A 34 18.76 -10.21 38.02
N PRO A 35 19.72 -9.56 37.35
CA PRO A 35 19.96 -9.80 35.93
C PRO A 35 20.62 -11.16 35.71
N SER A 36 20.09 -11.94 34.78
CA SER A 36 20.62 -13.26 34.39
C SER A 36 20.63 -14.30 35.52
N ARG A 37 19.97 -14.03 36.65
CA ARG A 37 19.95 -14.93 37.82
C ARG A 37 18.88 -16.00 37.64
N ARG A 38 19.23 -17.28 37.82
CA ARG A 38 18.27 -18.38 37.67
C ARG A 38 17.45 -18.59 38.93
N PHE A 39 16.16 -18.83 38.75
CA PHE A 39 15.22 -19.24 39.80
C PHE A 39 14.40 -20.43 39.34
N ILE A 40 13.79 -21.12 40.29
CA ILE A 40 12.78 -22.13 40.03
C ILE A 40 11.48 -21.63 40.63
N GLY A 41 10.41 -21.75 39.87
CA GLY A 41 9.11 -21.22 40.29
C GLY A 41 7.97 -22.09 39.80
N CYS A 42 6.78 -21.83 40.34
CA CYS A 42 5.56 -22.44 39.81
C CYS A 42 5.48 -22.23 38.28
N PRO A 43 5.15 -23.26 37.48
CA PRO A 43 4.97 -23.07 36.03
C PRO A 43 3.92 -22.00 35.71
N ASN A 44 2.95 -21.82 36.61
CA ASN A 44 1.88 -20.83 36.49
C ASN A 44 2.24 -19.47 37.14
N TYR A 45 3.52 -19.18 37.42
CA TYR A 45 3.88 -18.00 38.22
C TYR A 45 3.40 -16.64 37.63
N LYS A 46 3.12 -16.58 36.33
CA LYS A 46 2.59 -15.40 35.63
C LYS A 46 1.06 -15.23 35.72
N ASP A 47 0.33 -16.28 36.09
CA ASP A 47 -1.13 -16.24 36.23
C ASP A 47 -1.50 -16.09 37.71
N SER A 48 -2.06 -14.93 38.07
CA SER A 48 -2.42 -14.64 39.47
C SER A 48 -3.46 -15.59 40.06
N SER A 49 -4.29 -16.24 39.24
CA SER A 49 -5.38 -17.11 39.69
C SER A 49 -4.91 -18.53 40.06
N SER A 50 -3.83 -19.00 39.44
CA SER A 50 -3.32 -20.38 39.59
C SER A 50 -1.87 -20.46 40.13
N ASN A 51 -1.23 -19.31 40.37
CA ASN A 51 0.10 -19.22 40.94
C ASN A 51 0.12 -19.53 42.45
N CYS A 52 0.64 -20.69 42.82
CA CYS A 52 0.84 -21.08 44.22
C CYS A 52 2.01 -20.39 44.94
N LYS A 53 2.70 -19.45 44.29
CA LYS A 53 3.80 -18.64 44.85
C LYS A 53 5.07 -19.42 45.22
N PHE A 54 5.20 -20.68 44.82
CA PHE A 54 6.46 -21.41 44.93
C PHE A 54 7.56 -20.67 44.14
N PHE A 55 8.66 -20.36 44.81
CA PHE A 55 9.80 -19.65 44.26
C PHE A 55 11.09 -19.99 45.04
N CYS A 56 12.20 -20.18 44.33
CA CYS A 56 13.52 -20.38 44.93
C CYS A 56 14.63 -19.91 43.99
N TRP A 57 15.62 -19.16 44.50
CA TRP A 57 16.81 -18.79 43.75
C TRP A 57 17.75 -19.99 43.60
N VAL A 58 18.27 -20.20 42.39
CA VAL A 58 19.27 -21.24 42.09
C VAL A 58 20.67 -20.65 42.21
N ASP A 59 20.89 -19.52 41.55
CA ASP A 59 22.17 -18.84 41.59
C ASP A 59 22.23 -17.87 42.79
N PRO A 60 23.41 -17.64 43.37
CA PRO A 60 23.61 -16.55 44.32
C PRO A 60 23.35 -15.20 43.64
N GLU A 61 23.14 -14.17 44.46
CA GLU A 61 23.02 -12.81 43.94
C GLU A 61 24.35 -12.35 43.36
N LEU A 62 24.30 -11.68 42.21
CA LEU A 62 25.49 -11.07 41.61
C LEU A 62 25.92 -9.86 42.45
N GLY A 63 27.24 -9.67 42.60
CA GLY A 63 27.75 -8.41 43.13
C GLY A 63 27.47 -7.23 42.20
N GLU A 64 27.41 -6.01 42.74
CA GLU A 64 27.08 -4.79 41.99
C GLU A 64 27.96 -4.56 40.74
N GLY A 65 29.24 -4.92 40.80
CA GLY A 65 30.13 -4.87 39.63
C GLY A 65 29.67 -5.80 38.49
N ALA A 66 29.29 -7.02 38.82
CA ALA A 66 28.81 -8.01 37.85
C ALA A 66 27.42 -7.65 37.30
N LYS A 67 26.50 -7.17 38.16
CA LYS A 67 25.19 -6.64 37.72
C LYS A 67 25.37 -5.53 36.68
N ARG A 68 26.20 -4.53 36.98
CA ARG A 68 26.49 -3.42 36.05
C ARG A 68 27.08 -3.91 34.73
N ALA A 69 27.98 -4.89 34.75
CA ALA A 69 28.56 -5.44 33.53
C ALA A 69 27.51 -6.13 32.64
N VAL A 70 26.62 -6.95 33.23
CA VAL A 70 25.54 -7.62 32.50
C VAL A 70 24.58 -6.60 31.87
N LEU A 71 24.14 -5.61 32.65
CA LEU A 71 23.23 -4.57 32.17
C LEU A 71 23.88 -3.69 31.09
N ALA A 72 25.15 -3.32 31.26
CA ALA A 72 25.88 -2.55 30.26
C ALA A 72 26.02 -3.32 28.93
N ASN A 73 26.26 -4.63 28.99
CA ASN A 73 26.33 -5.46 27.79
C ASN A 73 24.97 -5.60 27.10
N ARG A 74 23.88 -5.75 27.87
CA ARG A 74 22.52 -5.71 27.34
C ARG A 74 22.26 -4.39 26.61
N LEU A 75 22.50 -3.26 27.28
CA LEU A 75 22.30 -1.94 26.69
C LEU A 75 23.14 -1.72 25.41
N ARG A 76 24.38 -2.19 25.38
CA ARG A 76 25.23 -2.13 24.17
C ARG A 76 24.63 -2.93 23.02
N SER A 77 24.11 -4.13 23.31
CA SER A 77 23.44 -4.98 22.32
C SER A 77 22.19 -4.28 21.77
N ASP A 78 21.35 -3.74 22.64
CA ASP A 78 20.11 -3.05 22.26
C ASP A 78 20.42 -1.81 21.41
N ILE A 79 21.42 -1.02 21.81
CA ILE A 79 21.88 0.15 21.02
C ILE A 79 22.37 -0.30 19.64
N ALA A 80 23.11 -1.40 19.54
CA ALA A 80 23.59 -1.90 18.26
C ALA A 80 22.43 -2.34 17.35
N GLN A 81 21.46 -3.08 17.90
CA GLN A 81 20.26 -3.51 17.18
C GLN A 81 19.43 -2.31 16.71
N LEU A 82 19.14 -1.36 17.60
CA LEU A 82 18.38 -0.15 17.27
C LEU A 82 19.08 0.71 16.22
N LYS A 83 20.42 0.77 16.24
CA LYS A 83 21.19 1.48 15.20
C LYS A 83 21.03 0.82 13.83
N GLU A 84 21.08 -0.50 13.76
CA GLU A 84 20.91 -1.21 12.49
C GLU A 84 19.46 -1.13 11.99
N GLU A 85 18.49 -1.26 12.88
CA GLU A 85 17.08 -1.07 12.52
C GLU A 85 16.80 0.34 12.02
N LYS A 86 17.33 1.37 12.70
CA LYS A 86 17.24 2.76 12.23
C LYS A 86 17.83 2.91 10.83
N LYS A 87 18.98 2.31 10.57
CA LYS A 87 19.63 2.34 9.24
C LYS A 87 18.76 1.68 8.17
N ARG A 88 18.16 0.53 8.48
CA ARG A 88 17.21 -0.16 7.59
C ARG A 88 16.01 0.71 7.25
N LEU A 89 15.35 1.27 8.27
CA LEU A 89 14.18 2.12 8.10
C LEU A 89 14.49 3.39 7.30
N VAL A 90 15.66 4.00 7.52
CA VAL A 90 16.10 5.16 6.74
C VAL A 90 16.31 4.80 5.27
N ASN A 91 16.93 3.65 4.98
CA ASN A 91 17.13 3.19 3.60
C ASN A 91 15.79 2.90 2.90
N GLU A 92 14.86 2.22 3.59
CA GLU A 92 13.51 1.94 3.07
C GLU A 92 12.73 3.23 2.77
N ALA A 93 12.80 4.22 3.66
CA ALA A 93 12.19 5.52 3.46
C ALA A 93 12.80 6.26 2.26
N GLN A 94 14.12 6.19 2.08
CA GLN A 94 14.81 6.81 0.94
C GLN A 94 14.42 6.15 -0.39
N ILE A 95 14.33 4.82 -0.44
CA ILE A 95 13.85 4.09 -1.64
C ILE A 95 12.42 4.51 -1.97
N SER A 96 11.54 4.52 -0.98
CA SER A 96 10.14 4.93 -1.13
C SER A 96 10.03 6.37 -1.64
N ALA A 97 10.87 7.30 -1.14
CA ALA A 97 10.90 8.68 -1.60
C ALA A 97 11.30 8.81 -3.08
N ILE A 98 12.29 8.02 -3.52
CA ILE A 98 12.71 7.96 -4.93
C ILE A 98 11.57 7.46 -5.82
N GLU A 99 10.86 6.41 -5.40
CA GLU A 99 9.71 5.89 -6.15
C GLU A 99 8.55 6.88 -6.24
N LEU A 100 8.24 7.57 -5.14
CA LEU A 100 7.21 8.61 -5.12
C LEU A 100 7.56 9.75 -6.08
N LYS A 101 8.83 10.16 -6.15
CA LYS A 101 9.30 11.18 -7.10
C LYS A 101 9.12 10.73 -8.55
N LYS A 102 9.45 9.48 -8.88
CA LYS A 102 9.23 8.92 -10.24
C LYS A 102 7.74 8.89 -10.60
N LYS A 103 6.88 8.48 -9.64
CA LYS A 103 5.43 8.47 -9.83
C LYS A 103 4.87 9.89 -10.03
N SER A 104 5.34 10.87 -9.26
CA SER A 104 4.89 12.26 -9.39
C SER A 104 5.27 12.88 -10.74
N GLU A 105 6.47 12.59 -11.27
CA GLU A 105 6.88 13.00 -12.62
C GLU A 105 5.98 12.38 -13.71
N LYS A 106 5.65 11.09 -13.59
CA LYS A 106 4.75 10.42 -14.53
C LYS A 106 3.34 11.01 -14.49
N ILE A 107 2.82 11.30 -13.29
CA ILE A 107 1.55 12.00 -13.09
C ILE A 107 1.59 13.38 -13.76
N GLY A 108 2.69 14.13 -13.61
CA GLY A 108 2.89 15.42 -14.27
C GLY A 108 2.82 15.32 -15.80
N LYS A 109 3.52 14.36 -16.40
CA LYS A 109 3.46 14.10 -17.86
C LYS A 109 2.06 13.72 -18.34
N MET A 110 1.37 12.86 -17.59
CA MET A 110 0.00 12.47 -17.91
C MET A 110 -0.97 13.66 -17.83
N LYS A 111 -0.82 14.54 -16.84
CA LYS A 111 -1.63 15.77 -16.71
C LYS A 111 -1.46 16.68 -17.93
N LEU A 112 -0.22 16.92 -18.37
CA LEU A 112 0.05 17.70 -19.59
C LEU A 112 -0.60 17.08 -20.83
N ARG A 113 -0.53 15.74 -20.97
CA ARG A 113 -1.15 15.04 -22.10
C ARG A 113 -2.68 15.11 -22.07
N ILE A 114 -3.29 15.04 -20.89
CA ILE A 114 -4.74 15.23 -20.73
C ILE A 114 -5.13 16.63 -21.21
N GLU A 115 -4.36 17.66 -20.87
CA GLU A 115 -4.67 19.03 -21.28
C GLU A 115 -4.51 19.24 -22.79
N ALA A 116 -3.46 18.67 -23.39
CA ALA A 116 -3.28 18.68 -24.85
C ALA A 116 -4.47 17.99 -25.56
N LEU A 117 -4.86 16.80 -25.10
CA LEU A 117 -5.99 16.06 -25.68
C LEU A 117 -7.33 16.80 -25.52
N LYS A 118 -7.51 17.59 -24.46
CA LYS A 118 -8.69 18.46 -24.33
C LYS A 118 -8.69 19.57 -25.38
N CYS A 119 -7.53 20.21 -25.60
CA CYS A 119 -7.39 21.24 -26.63
C CYS A 119 -7.69 20.67 -28.02
N ASP A 120 -7.09 19.53 -28.36
CA ASP A 120 -7.31 18.83 -29.64
C ASP A 120 -8.78 18.46 -29.82
N LYS A 121 -9.44 17.94 -28.77
CA LYS A 121 -10.87 17.62 -28.80
C LYS A 121 -11.72 18.86 -29.11
N PHE A 122 -11.41 20.01 -28.52
CA PHE A 122 -12.14 21.25 -28.79
C PHE A 122 -11.97 21.71 -30.24
N HIS A 123 -10.74 21.67 -30.77
CA HIS A 123 -10.47 21.99 -32.18
C HIS A 123 -11.20 21.05 -33.14
N LEU A 124 -11.14 19.74 -32.90
CA LEU A 124 -11.87 18.75 -33.69
C LEU A 124 -13.38 18.97 -33.64
N GLN A 125 -13.94 19.31 -32.47
CA GLN A 125 -15.37 19.62 -32.37
C GLN A 125 -15.77 20.85 -33.21
N LEU A 126 -14.93 21.89 -33.23
CA LEU A 126 -15.16 23.06 -34.07
C LEU A 126 -15.11 22.70 -35.56
N ASP A 127 -14.12 21.91 -35.98
CA ASP A 127 -13.96 21.52 -37.38
C ASP A 127 -15.11 20.61 -37.86
N VAL A 128 -15.54 19.66 -37.02
CA VAL A 128 -16.72 18.83 -37.28
C VAL A 128 -17.97 19.71 -37.43
N SER A 129 -18.16 20.70 -36.56
CA SER A 129 -19.30 21.62 -36.65
C SER A 129 -19.29 22.43 -37.95
N LYS A 130 -18.12 22.99 -38.33
CA LYS A 130 -17.96 23.72 -39.59
C LYS A 130 -18.25 22.84 -40.81
N ALA A 131 -17.72 21.62 -40.83
CA ALA A 131 -17.96 20.65 -41.91
C ALA A 131 -19.45 20.30 -42.00
N ALA A 132 -20.13 20.08 -40.88
CA ALA A 132 -21.55 19.83 -40.83
C ALA A 132 -22.38 21.02 -41.36
N HIS A 133 -22.03 22.26 -40.97
CA HIS A 133 -22.68 23.47 -41.50
C HIS A 133 -22.48 23.62 -43.00
N LYS A 134 -21.26 23.39 -43.51
CA LYS A 134 -20.96 23.40 -44.95
C LYS A 134 -21.77 22.33 -45.69
N GLN A 135 -21.84 21.11 -45.15
CA GLN A 135 -22.60 20.02 -45.75
C GLN A 135 -24.10 20.32 -45.78
N LYS A 136 -24.65 20.89 -44.71
CA LYS A 136 -26.05 21.34 -44.67
C LYS A 136 -26.33 22.39 -45.75
N LEU A 137 -25.46 23.39 -45.90
CA LEU A 137 -25.61 24.43 -46.93
C LEU A 137 -25.58 23.84 -48.34
N LEU A 138 -24.61 22.97 -48.63
CA LEU A 138 -24.54 22.27 -49.93
C LEU A 138 -25.79 21.43 -50.20
N THR A 139 -26.30 20.74 -49.18
CA THR A 139 -27.52 19.93 -49.28
C THR A 139 -28.74 20.80 -49.60
N ILE A 140 -28.89 21.95 -48.94
CA ILE A 140 -29.97 22.91 -49.20
C ILE A 140 -29.90 23.42 -50.63
N ILE A 141 -28.71 23.86 -51.09
CA ILE A 141 -28.51 24.35 -52.46
C ILE A 141 -28.90 23.27 -53.49
N ALA A 142 -28.44 22.03 -53.29
CA ALA A 142 -28.77 20.93 -54.19
C ALA A 142 -30.29 20.66 -54.27
N VAL A 143 -31.00 20.67 -53.13
CA VAL A 143 -32.45 20.48 -53.08
C VAL A 143 -33.20 21.59 -53.84
N VAL A 144 -32.79 22.85 -53.66
CA VAL A 144 -33.41 24.00 -54.36
C VAL A 144 -33.19 23.90 -55.87
N LEU A 145 -31.97 23.58 -56.32
CA LEU A 145 -31.68 23.41 -57.74
C LEU A 145 -32.50 22.27 -58.36
N CYS A 146 -32.61 21.12 -57.69
CA CYS A 146 -33.46 20.01 -58.13
C CYS A 146 -34.93 20.43 -58.28
N ALA A 147 -35.48 21.17 -57.31
CA ALA A 147 -36.86 21.65 -57.37
C ALA A 147 -37.12 22.58 -58.56
N ILE A 148 -36.18 23.49 -58.86
CA ILE A 148 -36.27 24.39 -60.03
C ILE A 148 -36.27 23.59 -61.33
N ILE A 149 -35.38 22.61 -61.47
CA ILE A 149 -35.30 21.73 -62.63
C ILE A 149 -36.64 21.00 -62.84
N VAL A 150 -37.17 20.39 -61.78
CA VAL A 150 -38.47 19.70 -61.81
C VAL A 150 -39.58 20.64 -62.25
N ALA A 151 -39.66 21.84 -61.70
CA ALA A 151 -40.68 22.83 -62.07
C ALA A 151 -40.59 23.25 -63.56
N MET A 152 -39.38 23.41 -64.10
CA MET A 152 -39.18 23.71 -65.53
C MET A 152 -39.67 22.57 -66.42
N PHE A 153 -39.35 21.31 -66.09
CA PHE A 153 -39.83 20.15 -66.86
C PHE A 153 -41.36 20.06 -66.87
N PHE A 154 -42.01 20.23 -65.72
CA PHE A 154 -43.48 20.24 -65.64
C PHE A 154 -44.11 21.45 -66.37
N GLY A 155 -43.50 22.63 -66.31
CA GLY A 155 -43.95 23.81 -67.04
C GLY A 155 -43.89 23.64 -68.56
N VAL A 156 -42.79 23.08 -69.07
CA VAL A 156 -42.63 22.73 -70.49
C VAL A 156 -43.65 21.68 -70.90
N PHE A 157 -43.83 20.62 -70.10
CA PHE A 157 -44.85 19.59 -70.36
C PHE A 157 -46.26 20.19 -70.45
N LYS A 158 -46.58 21.16 -69.59
CA LYS A 158 -47.88 21.84 -69.58
C LYS A 158 -48.08 22.73 -70.81
N SER A 159 -47.02 23.38 -71.31
CA SER A 159 -47.05 24.11 -72.59
C SER A 159 -47.26 23.19 -73.79
N PHE A 160 -46.64 22.00 -73.82
CA PHE A 160 -46.86 21.00 -74.87
C PHE A 160 -48.24 20.34 -74.79
N SER A 161 -48.80 20.20 -73.59
CA SER A 161 -50.13 19.63 -73.36
C SER A 161 -51.26 20.65 -73.54
N ASN A 162 -50.94 21.90 -73.91
CA ASN A 162 -51.92 22.96 -74.08
C ASN A 162 -52.64 22.80 -75.45
N PRO A 163 -53.97 22.59 -75.48
CA PRO A 163 -54.71 22.26 -76.71
C PRO A 163 -54.69 23.34 -77.80
N VAL A 164 -54.28 24.58 -77.46
CA VAL A 164 -54.11 25.68 -78.43
C VAL A 164 -52.84 25.49 -79.28
N VAL A 165 -51.76 24.95 -78.70
CA VAL A 165 -50.47 24.76 -79.39
C VAL A 165 -50.51 23.52 -80.30
N MET A 166 -51.24 22.47 -79.93
CA MET A 166 -51.44 21.28 -80.77
C MET A 166 -52.28 21.52 -82.03
N LYS A 167 -52.94 22.68 -82.19
CA LYS A 167 -53.74 23.03 -83.38
C LYS A 167 -52.97 23.84 -84.44
N LEU A 168 -51.69 24.14 -84.20
CA LEU A 168 -50.84 24.95 -85.09
C LEU A 168 -49.72 24.14 -85.78
N LEU A 169 -49.75 22.81 -85.63
CA LEU A 169 -48.99 21.84 -86.44
C LEU A 169 -50.00 20.98 -87.21
#